data_AF-A0AAU6JBT5-F1
#
_entry.id   AF-A0AAU6JBT5-F1
#
_cell.length_a   1.000
_cell.length_b   1.000
_cell.length_c   1.000
_cell.angle_alpha   90.00
_cell.angle_beta   90.00
_cell.angle_gamma   90.00
#
_symmetry.space_group_name_H-M   'P 1'
#
loop_
_entity.id
_entity.type
_entity.pdbx_description
1 polymer ?
#
loop_
_entity_poly.entity_id
_entity_poly.type
_entity_poly.pdbx_seq_one_letter_code
_entity_poly.pdbx_strand_id
1 'polypeptide(L)' 'MWGGEPPKLTLDGVFDSVMLKKIEWIQGCHGLPASGIIEDRTWQVLYHPALDCYNHYPA' A
#
# COMPACT_ATOMS: atom_id res chain seq x y z
N MET A 1 -2.95 -14.26 -12.07
CA MET A 1 -2.22 -13.41 -13.04
C MET A 1 -1.37 -12.47 -12.21
N TRP A 2 -0.05 -12.51 -12.35
CA TRP A 2 0.88 -11.66 -11.60
C TRP A 2 1.12 -10.39 -12.42
N GLY A 3 0.98 -9.20 -11.83
CA GLY A 3 1.28 -7.92 -12.50
C GLY A 3 0.11 -6.94 -12.66
N GLY A 4 -0.83 -6.88 -11.71
CA GLY A 4 -1.80 -5.78 -11.68
C GLY A 4 -1.08 -4.42 -11.56
N GLU A 5 -1.62 -3.38 -12.19
CA GLU A 5 -1.17 -2.01 -11.89
C GLU A 5 -1.79 -1.56 -10.56
N PRO A 6 -1.02 -0.91 -9.67
CA PRO A 6 -1.59 -0.30 -8.49
C PRO A 6 -2.67 0.73 -8.91
N PRO A 7 -3.80 0.82 -8.19
CA PRO A 7 -4.90 1.68 -8.57
C PRO A 7 -4.44 3.11 -8.59
N LYS A 8 -4.95 3.84 -9.58
CA LYS A 8 -4.79 5.27 -9.70
C LYS A 8 -5.59 5.94 -8.57
N LEU A 9 -4.90 6.70 -7.74
CA LEU A 9 -5.52 7.45 -6.66
C LEU A 9 -6.02 8.81 -7.17
N THR A 10 -7.13 9.27 -6.63
CA THR A 10 -7.55 10.67 -6.67
C THR A 10 -6.78 11.47 -5.61
N LEU A 11 -6.44 12.73 -5.91
CA LEU A 11 -5.77 13.64 -4.96
C LEU A 11 -6.82 14.56 -4.30
N ASP A 12 -7.82 13.96 -3.67
CA ASP A 12 -8.98 14.65 -3.07
C ASP A 12 -8.88 14.78 -1.54
N GLY A 13 -7.86 14.18 -0.92
CA GLY A 13 -7.68 14.17 0.54
C GLY A 13 -8.62 13.21 1.27
N VAL A 14 -9.32 12.33 0.55
CA VAL A 14 -10.26 11.35 1.14
C VAL A 14 -9.57 9.99 1.28
N PHE A 15 -9.71 9.40 2.47
CA PHE A 15 -9.31 8.01 2.69
C PHE A 15 -10.48 7.08 2.33
N ASP A 16 -10.60 6.76 1.04
CA ASP A 16 -11.66 5.88 0.53
C ASP A 16 -11.21 4.41 0.46
N SER A 17 -12.09 3.55 -0.08
CA SER A 17 -11.78 2.12 -0.24
C SER A 17 -10.63 1.82 -1.21
N VAL A 18 -10.32 2.75 -2.13
CA VAL A 18 -9.20 2.60 -3.08
C VAL A 18 -7.89 2.92 -2.37
N MET A 19 -7.86 4.00 -1.58
CA MET A 19 -6.73 4.33 -0.71
C MET A 19 -6.47 3.21 0.30
N LEU A 20 -7.51 2.68 0.95
CA LEU A 20 -7.42 1.56 1.90
C LEU A 20 -6.68 0.36 1.29
N LYS A 21 -7.14 -0.13 0.13
CA LYS A 21 -6.52 -1.26 -0.57
C LYS A 21 -5.05 -1.01 -0.91
N LYS A 22 -4.70 0.23 -1.25
CA LYS A 22 -3.32 0.58 -1.57
C LYS A 22 -2.43 0.60 -0.32
N ILE A 23 -2.95 1.08 0.82
CA ILE A 23 -2.24 1.02 2.10
C ILE A 23 -2.05 -0.42 2.57
N GLU A 24 -3.08 -1.26 2.49
CA GLU A 24 -2.97 -2.69 2.81
C GLU A 24 -1.90 -3.39 1.96
N TRP A 25 -1.84 -3.08 0.66
CA TRP A 25 -0.80 -3.60 -0.22
C TRP A 25 0.60 -3.09 0.16
N ILE A 26 0.78 -1.78 0.39
CA ILE A 26 2.07 -1.21 0.83
C ILE A 26 2.54 -1.85 2.13
N GLN A 27 1.63 -2.06 3.08
CA GLN A 27 1.92 -2.73 4.34
C GLN A 27 2.42 -4.16 4.10
N GLY A 28 1.66 -4.96 3.35
CA GLY A 28 2.05 -6.34 3.02
C GLY A 28 3.37 -6.42 2.23
N CYS A 29 3.58 -5.51 1.28
CA CYS A 29 4.83 -5.37 0.52
C CYS A 29 6.06 -5.24 1.40
N HIS A 30 5.92 -4.54 2.53
CA HIS A 30 7.01 -4.22 3.44
C HIS A 30 6.97 -5.07 4.72
N GLY A 31 6.29 -6.22 4.69
CA GLY A 31 6.24 -7.16 5.83
C GLY A 31 5.45 -6.66 7.04
N LEU A 32 4.63 -5.63 6.87
CA LEU A 32 3.72 -5.14 7.89
C LEU A 32 2.37 -5.88 7.83
N PRO A 33 1.62 -5.96 8.93
CA PRO A 33 0.22 -6.38 8.88
C PRO A 33 -0.58 -5.47 7.96
N ALA A 34 -1.24 -6.05 6.95
CA ALA A 34 -2.12 -5.36 6.00
C ALA A 34 -3.46 -5.00 6.66
N SER A 35 -3.41 -4.15 7.69
CA SER A 35 -4.56 -3.72 8.48
C SER A 35 -5.30 -2.53 7.88
N GLY A 36 -4.67 -1.80 6.95
CA GLY A 36 -5.19 -0.56 6.40
C GLY A 36 -5.08 0.65 7.34
N ILE A 37 -4.67 0.45 8.60
CA ILE A 37 -4.50 1.52 9.60
C ILE A 37 -3.11 2.14 9.42
N ILE A 38 -3.05 3.46 9.27
CA ILE A 38 -1.78 4.18 9.16
C ILE A 38 -1.22 4.43 10.57
N GLU A 39 -0.25 3.63 10.95
CA GLU A 39 0.54 3.77 12.18
C GLU A 39 1.96 4.28 11.85
N ASP A 40 2.78 4.55 12.87
CA ASP A 40 4.16 5.02 12.73
C ASP A 40 4.99 4.15 11.78
N ARG A 41 4.87 2.82 11.87
CA ARG A 41 5.55 1.88 10.95
C ARG A 41 5.06 1.99 9.50
N THR A 42 3.78 2.31 9.29
CA THR A 42 3.25 2.56 7.94
C THR A 42 3.83 3.87 7.40
N TRP A 43 3.92 4.92 8.22
CA TRP A 43 4.62 6.15 7.85
C TRP A 43 6.09 5.89 7.47
N GLN A 44 6.81 5.07 8.23
CA GLN A 44 8.21 4.74 7.92
C GLN A 44 8.37 4.16 6.52
N VAL A 45 7.53 3.22 6.10
CA VAL A 45 7.63 2.61 4.76
C VAL A 45 7.12 3.52 3.65
N LEU A 46 6.24 4.48 3.95
CA LEU A 46 5.81 5.50 2.98
C LEU A 46 6.92 6.50 2.66
N TYR A 47 7.74 6.87 3.65
CA TYR A 47 8.89 7.78 3.46
C TYR A 47 10.16 7.06 3.03
N HIS A 48 10.34 5.81 3.44
CA HIS A 48 11.53 4.99 3.19
C HIS A 48 11.15 3.61 2.64
N PRO A 49 10.55 3.55 1.43
CA PRO A 49 10.16 2.28 0.85
C PRO A 49 11.38 1.42 0.54
N ALA A 50 11.26 0.11 0.78
CA ALA A 50 12.23 -0.85 0.26
C ALA A 50 12.14 -0.89 -1.27
N LEU A 51 13.28 -1.09 -1.94
CA LEU A 51 13.33 -1.10 -3.40
C LEU A 51 12.65 -2.34 -4.01
N ASP A 52 12.51 -3.42 -3.24
CA ASP A 52 11.89 -4.67 -3.65
C ASP A 52 10.62 -4.98 -2.83
N CYS A 53 9.46 -4.74 -3.43
CA CYS A 53 8.23 -5.33 -2.90
C CYS A 53 8.15 -6.80 -3.33
N TYR A 54 8.09 -7.71 -2.36
CA TYR A 54 7.91 -9.15 -2.59
C TYR A 54 6.48 -9.51 -3.05
N ASN A 55 5.50 -8.68 -2.73
CA ASN A 55 4.09 -8.93 -3.01
C ASN A 55 3.59 -8.17 -4.24
N HIS A 56 3.45 -8.85 -5.37
CA HIS A 56 2.91 -8.21 -6.57
C HIS A 56 1.50 -7.66 -6.31
N TYR A 57 1.12 -6.60 -7.01
CA TYR A 57 -0.22 -6.05 -6.87
C TYR A 57 -1.27 -7.10 -7.30
N PRO A 58 -2.31 -7.36 -6.47
CA PRO A 58 -3.36 -8.31 -6.81
C PRO A 58 -4.13 -7.84 -8.06
N ALA A 59 -4.44 -8.79 -8.94
CA ALA A 59 -5.23 -8.55 -10.16
C ALA A 59 -6.69 -8.24 -9.85
#